data_AF-A0A380FDX3-F1
#
_entry.id   AF-A0A380FDX3-F1
#
_cell.length_a   1.000
_cell.length_b   1.000
_cell.length_c   1.000
_cell.angle_alpha   90.00
_cell.angle_beta   90.00
_cell.angle_gamma   90.00
#
_symmetry.space_group_name_H-M   'P 1'
#
loop_
_entity.id
_entity.type
_entity.pdbx_description
1 polymer ?
#
loop_
_entity_poly.entity_id
_entity_poly.type
_entity_poly.pdbx_seq_one_letter_code
_entity_poly.pdbx_strand_id
1 'polypeptide(L)'
;MNKNDSRWIFDEEKAHRPIRFIEKFCKPSKGDYKQLILQPWQHFIIGSLFGWVDKETKIRRFKEGVVFVGRKNGKTTLISGLTNYGASEDGEPGADVCFVGKQHETSKALVLMNLKR
;
A
#
# COMPACT_ATOMS: atom_id res chain seq x y z
N MET A 1 3.92 -30.51 -23.00
CA MET A 1 4.01 -29.03 -23.11
C MET A 1 3.56 -28.41 -21.79
N ASN A 2 4.48 -28.13 -20.87
CA ASN A 2 4.14 -27.54 -19.55
C ASN A 2 3.97 -26.02 -19.69
N LYS A 3 2.72 -25.56 -19.76
CA LYS A 3 2.38 -24.14 -19.74
C LYS A 3 2.17 -23.69 -18.28
N ASN A 4 2.99 -22.74 -17.84
CA ASN A 4 2.68 -21.75 -16.81
C ASN A 4 2.29 -22.27 -15.41
N ASP A 5 3.23 -22.81 -14.65
CA ASP A 5 3.13 -22.69 -13.19
C ASP A 5 3.72 -21.34 -12.76
N SER A 6 2.92 -20.28 -12.85
CA SER A 6 3.33 -18.98 -12.31
C SER A 6 3.38 -19.12 -10.79
N ARG A 7 4.57 -19.15 -10.19
CA ARG A 7 4.82 -19.18 -8.73
C ARG A 7 3.95 -18.21 -7.91
N TRP A 8 3.50 -17.12 -8.56
CA TRP A 8 2.72 -16.04 -7.96
C TRP A 8 1.23 -16.14 -8.32
N ILE A 9 0.39 -15.86 -7.34
CA ILE A 9 -1.07 -15.67 -7.47
C ILE A 9 -1.49 -14.33 -6.89
N PHE A 10 -2.62 -13.82 -7.37
CA PHE A 10 -3.28 -12.67 -6.76
C PHE A 10 -4.30 -13.18 -5.74
N ASP A 11 -4.11 -12.80 -4.48
CA ASP A 11 -5.00 -13.06 -3.35
C ASP A 11 -5.81 -11.78 -3.06
N GLU A 12 -7.07 -11.80 -3.47
CA GLU A 12 -7.99 -10.65 -3.33
C GLU A 12 -8.21 -10.27 -1.87
N GLU A 13 -8.29 -11.24 -0.95
CA GLU A 13 -8.52 -10.97 0.46
C GLU A 13 -7.32 -10.25 1.08
N LYS A 14 -6.10 -10.69 0.76
CA LYS A 14 -4.88 -9.97 1.17
C LYS A 14 -4.76 -8.60 0.52
N ALA A 15 -5.17 -8.45 -0.74
CA ALA A 15 -5.21 -7.15 -1.41
C ALA A 15 -6.16 -6.17 -0.71
N HIS A 16 -7.37 -6.62 -0.36
CA HIS A 16 -8.44 -5.78 0.20
C HIS A 16 -8.33 -5.53 1.70
N ARG A 17 -7.60 -6.36 2.45
CA ARG A 17 -7.43 -6.18 3.92
C ARG A 17 -6.88 -4.79 4.31
N PRO A 18 -5.74 -4.30 3.79
CA PRO A 18 -5.25 -2.95 4.08
C PRO A 18 -6.21 -1.85 3.64
N ILE A 19 -6.89 -2.01 2.50
CA ILE A 19 -7.88 -1.04 2.01
C ILE A 19 -9.03 -0.93 3.02
N ARG A 20 -9.65 -2.05 3.39
CA ARG A 20 -10.75 -2.08 4.36
C ARG A 20 -10.34 -1.51 5.71
N PHE A 21 -9.11 -1.79 6.16
CA PHE A 21 -8.59 -1.20 7.38
C PHE A 21 -8.52 0.33 7.28
N ILE A 22 -7.90 0.85 6.23
CA ILE A 22 -7.72 2.29 6.05
C ILE A 22 -9.08 2.99 5.97
N GLU A 23 -10.00 2.47 5.16
CA GLU A 23 -11.31 3.10 4.96
C GLU A 23 -12.21 3.01 6.19
N LYS A 24 -12.06 1.96 7.02
CA LYS A 24 -12.84 1.79 8.24
C LYS A 24 -12.30 2.58 9.43
N PHE A 25 -10.98 2.64 9.60
CA PHE A 25 -10.36 3.17 10.82
C PHE A 25 -9.71 4.54 10.66
N CYS A 26 -9.29 4.93 9.45
CA CYS A 26 -8.69 6.25 9.24
C CYS A 26 -9.77 7.30 8.95
N LYS A 27 -9.59 8.48 9.56
CA LYS A 27 -10.42 9.66 9.30
C LYS A 27 -9.54 10.81 8.83
N PRO A 28 -9.94 11.59 7.81
CA PRO A 28 -9.22 12.80 7.45
C PRO A 28 -9.13 13.75 8.65
N SER A 29 -7.94 14.30 8.91
CA SER A 29 -7.74 15.26 10.01
C SER A 29 -8.32 16.65 9.72
N LYS A 30 -8.77 16.90 8.49
CA LYS A 30 -9.36 18.17 8.04
C LYS A 30 -10.66 17.88 7.30
N GLY A 31 -11.73 18.55 7.73
CA GLY A 31 -13.08 18.44 7.17
C GLY A 31 -13.97 17.44 7.92
N ASP A 32 -15.27 17.50 7.63
CA ASP A 32 -16.32 16.78 8.36
C ASP A 32 -16.53 15.35 7.81
N TYR A 33 -15.42 14.66 7.54
CA TYR A 33 -15.42 13.36 6.88
C TYR A 33 -15.44 12.24 7.92
N LYS A 34 -16.48 11.41 7.86
CA LYS A 34 -16.65 10.26 8.76
C LYS A 34 -15.66 9.12 8.48
N GLN A 35 -15.14 9.03 7.25
CA GLN A 35 -14.24 7.98 6.81
C GLN A 35 -13.32 8.47 5.70
N LEU A 36 -12.17 7.81 5.55
CA LEU A 36 -11.21 8.06 4.48
C LEU A 36 -11.49 7.14 3.29
N ILE A 37 -11.99 7.65 2.16
CA ILE A 37 -12.20 6.82 0.97
C ILE A 37 -10.97 6.88 0.06
N LEU A 38 -10.37 5.74 -0.22
CA LEU A 38 -9.20 5.63 -1.07
C LEU A 38 -9.59 5.78 -2.54
N GLN A 39 -8.75 6.49 -3.30
CA GLN A 39 -8.94 6.66 -4.74
C GLN A 39 -8.61 5.35 -5.49
N PRO A 40 -9.12 5.15 -6.72
CA PRO A 40 -8.84 3.93 -7.50
C PRO A 40 -7.34 3.66 -7.71
N TRP A 41 -6.53 4.70 -7.89
CA TRP A 41 -5.08 4.55 -8.02
C TRP A 41 -4.40 4.11 -6.72
N GLN A 42 -4.95 4.50 -5.56
CA GLN A 42 -4.48 4.05 -4.25
C GLN A 42 -4.83 2.58 -4.03
N HIS A 43 -6.05 2.18 -4.38
CA HIS A 43 -6.47 0.77 -4.40
C HIS A 43 -5.54 -0.07 -5.28
N PHE A 44 -5.20 0.40 -6.48
CA PHE A 44 -4.32 -0.31 -7.38
C PHE A 44 -2.93 -0.54 -6.80
N ILE A 45 -2.32 0.48 -6.19
CA ILE A 45 -1.00 0.37 -5.55
C ILE A 45 -1.06 -0.62 -4.39
N ILE A 46 -2.03 -0.46 -3.48
CA ILE A 46 -2.16 -1.31 -2.30
C ILE A 46 -2.42 -2.76 -2.73
N GLY A 47 -3.37 -2.98 -3.64
CA GLY A 47 -3.67 -4.32 -4.16
C GLY A 47 -2.46 -4.94 -4.85
N SER A 48 -1.68 -4.16 -5.60
CA SER A 48 -0.45 -4.66 -6.23
C SER A 48 0.63 -5.05 -5.21
N LEU A 49 0.75 -4.33 -4.09
CA LEU A 49 1.78 -4.64 -3.08
C LEU A 49 1.38 -5.80 -2.17
N PHE A 50 0.13 -5.85 -1.74
CA PHE A 50 -0.35 -6.82 -0.74
C PHE A 50 -1.03 -8.04 -1.36
N GLY A 51 -1.56 -7.95 -2.58
CA GLY A 51 -2.33 -9.00 -3.23
C GLY A 51 -1.49 -10.06 -3.93
N TRP A 52 -0.29 -9.73 -4.43
CA TRP A 52 0.55 -10.73 -5.10
C TRP A 52 1.32 -11.56 -4.07
N VAL A 53 1.03 -12.86 -3.99
CA VAL A 53 1.65 -13.79 -3.04
C VAL A 53 2.16 -15.05 -3.71
N ASP A 54 3.13 -15.69 -3.07
CA ASP A 54 3.63 -17.00 -3.45
C ASP A 54 2.53 -18.06 -3.21
N LYS A 55 2.33 -18.95 -4.18
CA LYS A 55 1.25 -19.95 -4.14
C LYS A 55 1.30 -20.85 -2.92
N GLU A 56 2.51 -21.28 -2.54
CA GLU A 56 2.76 -22.28 -1.51
C GLU A 56 2.90 -21.63 -0.14
N THR A 57 3.77 -20.62 -0.03
CA THR A 57 4.10 -19.99 1.26
C THR A 57 3.16 -18.87 1.66
N LYS A 58 2.34 -18.36 0.71
CA LYS A 58 1.47 -17.19 0.88
C LYS A 58 2.20 -15.89 1.28
N ILE A 59 3.53 -15.85 1.15
CA ILE A 59 4.34 -14.66 1.42
C ILE A 59 4.19 -13.67 0.27
N ARG A 60 4.22 -12.36 0.57
CA ARG A 60 4.13 -11.29 -0.43
C ARG A 60 5.27 -11.38 -1.44
N ARG A 61 4.93 -11.13 -2.70
CA ARG A 61 5.88 -11.04 -3.82
C ARG A 61 6.77 -9.81 -3.70
N PHE A 62 6.16 -8.67 -3.38
CA PHE A 62 6.84 -7.38 -3.36
C PHE A 62 7.14 -6.98 -1.92
N LYS A 63 8.41 -6.73 -1.67
CA LYS A 63 8.89 -6.15 -0.40
C LYS A 63 8.98 -4.63 -0.48
N GLU A 64 9.14 -4.10 -1.69
CA GLU A 64 9.33 -2.68 -1.89
C GLU A 64 8.48 -2.17 -3.05
N GLY A 65 7.87 -1.00 -2.84
CA GLY A 65 7.07 -0.29 -3.83
C GLY A 65 7.55 1.14 -3.98
N VAL A 66 7.75 1.56 -5.23
CA VAL A 66 8.13 2.95 -5.57
C VAL A 66 7.03 3.58 -6.40
N VAL A 67 6.41 4.63 -5.86
CA VAL A 67 5.30 5.32 -6.53
C VAL A 67 5.66 6.78 -6.78
N PHE A 68 5.53 7.22 -8.03
CA PHE A 68 5.70 8.61 -8.44
C PHE A 68 4.33 9.29 -8.53
N VAL A 69 4.08 10.24 -7.63
CA VAL A 69 2.81 10.98 -7.63
C VAL A 69 3.07 12.49 -7.58
N GLY A 70 2.30 13.24 -8.35
CA GLY A 70 2.31 14.71 -8.34
C GLY A 70 1.93 15.32 -6.98
N ARG A 71 2.07 16.64 -6.86
CA ARG A 71 1.62 17.37 -5.65
C ARG A 71 0.09 17.35 -5.53
N LYS A 72 -0.42 17.49 -4.30
CA LYS A 72 -1.85 17.58 -3.95
C LYS A 72 -2.75 16.37 -4.30
N ASN A 73 -2.18 15.21 -4.61
CA ASN A 73 -2.94 13.98 -4.92
C ASN A 73 -3.22 13.06 -3.71
N GLY A 74 -3.23 13.57 -2.47
CA GLY A 74 -3.57 12.71 -1.30
C GLY A 74 -2.57 11.58 -0.98
N LYS A 75 -1.32 11.66 -1.45
CA LYS A 75 -0.27 10.66 -1.16
C LYS A 75 0.10 10.56 0.33
N THR A 76 0.04 11.65 1.08
CA THR A 76 0.32 11.65 2.53
C THR A 76 -0.69 10.80 3.26
N THR A 77 -1.95 10.88 2.84
CA THR A 77 -3.05 10.07 3.36
C THR A 77 -2.82 8.58 3.15
N LEU A 78 -2.37 8.19 1.95
CA LEU A 78 -2.02 6.80 1.63
C LEU A 78 -0.91 6.28 2.56
N ILE A 79 0.13 7.10 2.77
CA ILE A 79 1.26 6.76 3.64
C ILE A 79 0.78 6.55 5.08
N SER A 80 0.05 7.52 5.65
CA SER A 80 -0.44 7.42 7.03
C SER A 80 -1.34 6.20 7.25
N GLY A 81 -2.22 5.89 6.28
CA GLY A 81 -3.08 4.72 6.35
C GLY A 81 -2.29 3.41 6.35
N LEU A 82 -1.30 3.29 5.46
CA LEU A 82 -0.44 2.11 5.37
C LEU A 82 0.48 1.96 6.58
N THR A 83 1.02 3.05 7.12
CA THR A 83 1.81 3.03 8.37
C THR A 83 0.97 2.50 9.53
N ASN A 84 -0.27 2.99 9.69
CA ASN A 84 -1.16 2.52 10.75
C ASN A 84 -1.52 1.04 10.60
N TYR A 85 -1.78 0.60 9.36
CA TYR A 85 -2.05 -0.80 9.06
C TYR A 85 -0.84 -1.69 9.39
N GLY A 86 0.35 -1.30 8.92
CA GLY A 86 1.61 -1.98 9.18
C GLY A 86 1.93 -2.11 10.68
N ALA A 87 1.64 -1.06 11.45
CA ALA A 87 1.88 -1.05 12.89
C ALA A 87 0.85 -1.86 13.70
N SER A 88 -0.34 -2.15 13.16
CA SER A 88 -1.48 -2.68 13.92
C SER A 88 -1.93 -4.07 13.46
N GLU A 89 -2.25 -4.22 12.17
CA GLU A 89 -3.06 -5.32 11.64
C GLU A 89 -2.35 -6.17 10.58
N ASP A 90 -1.16 -5.75 10.13
CA ASP A 90 -0.46 -6.42 9.03
C ASP A 90 0.09 -7.80 9.40
N GLY A 91 0.28 -8.06 10.71
CA GLY A 91 0.78 -9.35 11.22
C GLY A 91 2.26 -9.61 10.96
N GLU A 92 2.97 -8.67 10.32
CA GLU A 92 4.41 -8.71 10.06
C GLU A 92 5.14 -7.72 10.98
N PRO A 93 6.14 -8.17 11.78
CA PRO A 93 6.86 -7.28 12.66
C PRO A 93 7.76 -6.30 11.87
N GLY A 94 7.55 -5.01 12.08
CA GLY A 94 8.47 -3.94 11.65
C GLY A 94 8.29 -3.47 10.20
N ALA A 95 7.04 -3.32 9.73
CA ALA A 95 6.75 -2.62 8.48
C ALA A 95 7.15 -1.14 8.56
N ASP A 96 8.06 -0.70 7.68
CA ASP A 96 8.59 0.66 7.65
C ASP A 96 8.12 1.37 6.38
N VAL A 97 7.14 2.27 6.53
CA VAL A 97 6.65 3.09 5.42
C VAL A 97 7.35 4.44 5.45
N CYS A 98 8.31 4.65 4.54
CA CYS A 98 9.13 5.86 4.49
C CYS A 98 8.73 6.79 3.34
N PHE A 99 8.55 8.07 3.67
CA PHE A 99 8.35 9.11 2.67
C PHE A 99 9.68 9.77 2.30
N VAL A 100 10.10 9.67 1.04
CA VAL A 100 11.31 10.37 0.54
C VAL A 100 10.87 11.43 -0.47
N GLY A 101 10.66 12.66 0.01
CA GLY A 101 10.36 13.80 -0.85
C GLY A 101 11.64 14.54 -1.25
N LYS A 102 12.02 14.51 -2.53
CA LYS A 102 13.04 15.44 -3.06
C LYS A 102 12.37 16.79 -3.35
N GLN A 103 12.75 17.82 -2.61
CA GLN A 103 12.31 19.20 -2.83
C GLN A 103 13.21 19.83 -3.91
N HIS A 104 12.99 19.50 -5.18
CA HIS A 104 13.54 20.26 -6.30
C HIS A 104 12.44 20.52 -7.34
N GLU A 105 12.56 21.62 -8.06
CA GLU A 105 11.52 22.39 -8.76
C GLU A 105 10.58 21.61 -9.71
N THR A 106 10.93 20.39 -10.13
CA THR A 106 10.10 19.50 -10.96
C THR A 106 9.36 18.46 -10.10
N SER A 107 8.31 18.93 -9.42
CA SER A 107 7.36 18.22 -8.56
C SER A 107 7.02 16.74 -8.91
N LYS A 108 7.87 15.79 -8.49
CA LYS A 108 7.55 14.35 -8.39
C LYS A 108 7.87 13.88 -6.97
N ALA A 109 6.87 13.41 -6.24
CA ALA A 109 7.10 12.83 -4.92
C ALA A 109 7.24 11.31 -5.04
N LEU A 110 8.29 10.77 -4.41
CA LEU A 110 8.57 9.34 -4.33
C LEU A 110 7.99 8.81 -3.02
N VAL A 111 7.25 7.72 -3.08
CA VAL A 111 6.87 6.96 -1.88
C VAL A 111 7.59 5.64 -1.94
N LEU A 112 8.43 5.35 -0.93
CA LEU A 112 9.11 4.07 -0.78
C LEU A 112 8.43 3.30 0.35
N MET A 113 7.75 2.23 0.00
CA MET A 113 7.11 1.37 0.99
C MET A 113 8.03 0.19 1.22
N ASN A 114 8.58 0.02 2.43
CA ASN A 114 9.36 -1.17 2.79
C ASN A 114 8.49 -2.09 3.65
N LEU A 115 8.02 -3.15 3.03
CA LEU A 115 7.27 -4.22 3.66
C LEU A 115 8.27 -5.33 3.97
N LYS A 116 8.55 -5.55 5.26
CA LYS A 116 9.34 -6.71 5.70
C LYS A 116 8.57 -8.00 5.42
N ARG A 117 9.25 -9.14 5.52
CA ARG A 117 8.78 -10.45 5.04
C ARG A 117 7.61 -11.01 5.82
#